data_AF-A0A847IX06-F1
#
_entry.id   AF-A0A847IX06-F1
#
_cell.length_a   1.000
_cell.length_b   1.000
_cell.length_c   1.000
_cell.angle_alpha   90.00
_cell.angle_beta   90.00
_cell.angle_gamma   90.00
#
_symmetry.space_group_name_H-M   'P 1'
#
loop_
_entity.id
_entity.type
_entity.pdbx_description
1 polymer ?
#
loop_
_entity_poly.entity_id
_entity_poly.type
_entity_poly.pdbx_seq_one_letter_code
_entity_poly.pdbx_strand_id
1 'polypeptide(L)'
;LISYGIIALTRKIKTNENGDLIDIIENNRFKYLIKGFFLNITNPFVWIFWMTLTVGVTSNYGENTAYASAFFAGTLFTILTTDIIKVSIAKILKGRIKPLIIRRLNQVVGILLIGFGVIMFVRTLTNFYFLY
;
A
#
# COMPACT_ATOMS: atom_id res chain seq x y z
N LEU A 1 6.51 -8.51 9.90
CA LEU A 1 6.33 -7.12 10.43
C LEU A 1 7.61 -6.61 11.10
N ILE A 2 8.14 -7.34 12.10
CA ILE A 2 9.31 -6.94 12.89
C ILE A 2 10.56 -6.72 12.00
N SER A 3 10.89 -7.65 11.11
CA SER A 3 12.04 -7.51 10.20
C SER A 3 11.93 -6.28 9.28
N TYR A 4 10.75 -6.02 8.72
CA TYR A 4 10.50 -4.81 7.94
C TYR A 4 10.58 -3.53 8.78
N GLY A 5 10.17 -3.58 10.06
CA GLY A 5 10.30 -2.46 10.99
C GLY A 5 11.77 -2.13 11.32
N ILE A 6 12.62 -3.13 11.54
CA ILE A 6 14.06 -2.95 11.75
C ILE A 6 14.73 -2.35 10.50
N ILE A 7 14.36 -2.84 9.32
CA ILE A 7 14.86 -2.30 8.05
C ILE A 7 14.42 -0.83 7.88
N ALA A 8 13.16 -0.50 8.20
CA ALA A 8 12.67 0.88 8.13
C ALA A 8 13.47 1.83 9.04
N LEU A 9 13.86 1.39 10.25
CA LEU A 9 14.66 2.19 11.19
C LEU A 9 16.09 2.42 10.71
N THR A 10 16.68 1.44 10.03
CA THR A 10 18.08 1.47 9.59
C THR A 10 18.26 2.05 8.18
N ARG A 11 17.17 2.28 7.45
CA ARG A 11 17.20 2.79 6.07
C ARG A 11 17.74 4.23 6.01
N LYS A 12 19.00 4.36 5.56
CA LYS A 12 19.61 5.67 5.25
C LYS A 12 18.93 6.26 4.02
N ILE A 13 18.60 7.55 4.10
CA ILE A 13 18.02 8.31 2.99
C ILE A 13 19.17 8.73 2.07
N LYS A 14 19.02 8.49 0.76
CA LYS A 14 19.99 8.94 -0.25
C LYS A 14 19.78 10.41 -0.54
N THR A 15 20.79 11.20 -0.24
CA THR A 15 20.77 12.66 -0.32
C THR A 15 21.99 13.13 -1.13
N ASN A 16 21.81 14.12 -1.99
CA ASN A 16 22.87 14.75 -2.77
C ASN A 16 23.77 15.61 -1.85
N GLU A 17 24.91 16.07 -2.36
CA GLU A 17 25.86 16.98 -1.71
C GLU A 17 25.19 18.22 -1.10
N ASN A 18 24.11 18.70 -1.71
CA ASN A 18 23.32 19.86 -1.28
C ASN A 18 22.25 19.57 -0.21
N GLY A 19 22.13 18.32 0.26
CA GLY A 19 21.08 17.96 1.23
C GLY A 19 19.71 17.61 0.61
N ASP A 20 19.57 17.62 -0.71
CA ASP A 20 18.34 17.26 -1.42
C ASP A 20 18.21 15.75 -1.67
N LEU A 21 16.98 15.25 -1.69
CA LEU A 21 16.71 13.84 -1.98
C LEU A 21 17.14 13.50 -3.41
N ILE A 22 17.95 12.45 -3.58
CA ILE A 22 18.33 11.99 -4.92
C ILE A 22 17.11 11.34 -5.56
N ASP A 23 16.54 12.00 -6.56
CA ASP A 23 15.50 11.40 -7.39
C ASP A 23 16.19 10.49 -8.41
N ILE A 24 16.04 9.17 -8.22
CA ILE A 24 16.54 8.20 -9.20
C ILE A 24 15.57 8.21 -10.37
N ILE A 25 15.74 9.18 -11.27
CA ILE A 25 14.94 9.27 -12.50
C ILE A 25 15.45 8.18 -13.45
N GLU A 26 15.01 6.95 -13.23
CA GLU A 26 15.17 5.86 -14.19
C GLU A 26 14.26 6.18 -15.39
N ASN A 27 14.82 6.48 -16.57
CA ASN A 27 14.06 7.01 -17.73
C ASN A 27 13.05 6.00 -18.34
N ASN A 28 12.98 4.77 -17.80
CA ASN A 28 12.13 3.74 -18.37
C ASN A 28 10.71 3.76 -17.78
N ARG A 29 9.86 4.68 -18.31
CA ARG A 29 8.45 4.86 -17.91
C ARG A 29 7.64 3.55 -17.97
N PHE A 30 7.92 2.68 -18.94
CA PHE A 30 7.25 1.39 -19.09
C PHE A 30 7.56 0.43 -17.92
N LYS A 31 8.81 0.43 -17.45
CA LYS A 31 9.25 -0.39 -16.30
C LYS A 31 8.51 0.01 -15.02
N TYR A 32 8.24 1.30 -14.81
CA TYR A 32 7.45 1.76 -13.66
C TYR A 32 5.98 1.35 -13.73
N LEU A 33 5.39 1.38 -14.94
CA LEU A 33 4.03 0.90 -15.19
C LEU A 33 3.91 -0.58 -14.83
N ILE A 34 4.83 -1.41 -15.30
CA ILE A 34 4.87 -2.85 -14.97
C ILE A 34 5.12 -3.07 -13.48
N LYS A 35 6.09 -2.37 -12.87
CA LYS A 35 6.36 -2.50 -11.41
C LYS A 35 5.11 -2.14 -10.59
N GLY A 36 4.39 -1.09 -10.96
CA GLY A 36 3.15 -0.69 -10.29
C GLY A 36 2.04 -1.73 -10.46
N PHE A 37 1.87 -2.25 -11.68
CA PHE A 37 0.90 -3.30 -11.97
C PHE A 37 1.19 -4.60 -11.22
N PHE A 38 2.46 -5.04 -11.20
CA PHE A 38 2.89 -6.25 -10.50
C PHE A 38 2.71 -6.13 -8.97
N LEU A 39 2.97 -4.94 -8.41
CA LEU A 39 2.70 -4.65 -7.00
C LEU A 39 1.20 -4.74 -6.68
N ASN A 40 0.32 -4.31 -7.60
CA ASN A 40 -1.12 -4.41 -7.44
C ASN A 40 -1.58 -5.89 -7.49
N ILE A 41 -1.10 -6.67 -8.46
CA ILE A 41 -1.41 -8.11 -8.59
C ILE A 41 -0.90 -8.92 -7.41
N THR A 42 0.30 -8.64 -6.91
CA THR A 42 0.89 -9.43 -5.81
C THR A 42 0.23 -9.13 -4.45
N ASN A 43 -0.57 -8.05 -4.36
CA ASN A 43 -1.24 -7.68 -3.12
C ASN A 43 -2.44 -8.61 -2.84
N PRO A 44 -2.39 -9.48 -1.81
CA PRO A 44 -3.47 -10.43 -1.52
C PRO A 44 -4.82 -9.73 -1.20
N PHE A 45 -4.79 -8.48 -0.71
CA PHE A 45 -6.02 -7.73 -0.43
C PHE A 45 -6.81 -7.40 -1.68
N VAL A 46 -6.14 -7.20 -2.82
CA VAL A 46 -6.81 -6.93 -4.11
C VAL A 46 -7.63 -8.14 -4.53
N TRP A 47 -7.09 -9.34 -4.37
CA TRP A 47 -7.79 -10.59 -4.66
C TRP A 47 -9.02 -10.78 -3.77
N ILE A 48 -8.86 -10.59 -2.45
CA ILE A 48 -9.96 -10.70 -1.49
C ILE A 48 -11.07 -9.70 -1.83
N PHE A 49 -10.71 -8.46 -2.15
CA PHE A 49 -11.64 -7.41 -2.56
C PHE A 49 -12.45 -7.80 -3.80
N TRP A 50 -11.79 -8.22 -4.88
CA TRP A 50 -12.46 -8.60 -6.12
C TRP A 50 -13.33 -9.85 -5.97
N MET A 51 -12.89 -10.84 -5.20
CA MET A 51 -13.71 -12.02 -4.88
C MET A 51 -14.96 -11.63 -4.09
N THR A 52 -14.80 -10.80 -3.06
CA THR A 52 -15.93 -10.32 -2.22
C THR A 52 -16.94 -9.53 -3.05
N LEU A 53 -16.46 -8.60 -3.89
CA LEU A 53 -17.32 -7.83 -4.78
C LEU A 53 -18.02 -8.71 -5.81
N THR A 54 -17.32 -9.69 -6.38
CA THR A 54 -17.92 -10.59 -7.37
C THR A 54 -19.04 -11.39 -6.73
N VAL A 55 -18.81 -12.05 -5.60
CA VAL A 55 -19.86 -12.79 -4.87
C VAL A 55 -21.04 -11.90 -4.50
N GLY A 56 -20.78 -10.67 -4.03
CA GLY A 56 -21.82 -9.70 -3.70
C GLY A 56 -22.65 -9.27 -4.92
N VAL A 57 -22.02 -9.01 -6.06
CA VAL A 57 -22.71 -8.57 -7.27
C VAL A 57 -23.46 -9.72 -7.93
N THR A 58 -22.87 -10.92 -8.04
CA THR A 58 -23.51 -12.06 -8.68
C THR A 58 -24.72 -12.57 -7.89
N SER A 59 -24.70 -12.50 -6.56
CA SER A 59 -25.86 -12.87 -5.73
C SER A 59 -27.04 -11.89 -5.83
N ASN A 60 -26.79 -10.60 -6.09
CA ASN A 60 -27.83 -9.58 -6.16
C ASN A 60 -28.29 -9.27 -7.60
N TYR A 61 -27.43 -9.45 -8.59
CA TYR A 61 -27.66 -9.02 -9.99
C TYR A 61 -27.39 -10.12 -11.03
N GLY A 62 -27.26 -11.39 -10.60
CA GLY A 62 -26.79 -12.50 -11.43
C GLY A 62 -27.49 -12.70 -12.77
N GLU A 63 -28.76 -12.27 -12.91
CA GLU A 63 -29.52 -12.38 -14.15
C GLU A 63 -29.43 -11.14 -15.06
N ASN A 64 -28.99 -9.98 -14.54
CA ASN A 64 -28.92 -8.73 -15.29
C ASN A 64 -27.47 -8.25 -15.47
N THR A 65 -26.86 -8.73 -16.55
CA THR A 65 -25.47 -8.44 -16.94
C THR A 65 -25.18 -6.95 -17.16
N ALA A 66 -26.19 -6.14 -17.52
CA ALA A 66 -26.02 -4.69 -17.70
C ALA A 66 -25.77 -3.96 -16.38
N TYR A 67 -26.48 -4.30 -15.30
CA TYR A 67 -26.25 -3.68 -13.99
C TYR A 67 -24.93 -4.14 -13.36
N ALA A 68 -24.58 -5.42 -13.52
CA ALA A 68 -23.30 -5.94 -13.04
C ALA A 68 -22.11 -5.24 -13.73
N SER A 69 -22.15 -5.12 -15.06
CA SER A 69 -21.09 -4.43 -15.82
C SER A 69 -20.98 -2.95 -15.47
N ALA A 70 -22.10 -2.24 -15.31
CA ALA A 70 -22.11 -0.84 -14.86
C ALA A 70 -21.52 -0.68 -13.44
N PHE A 71 -21.83 -1.58 -12.52
CA PHE A 71 -21.27 -1.57 -11.16
C PHE A 71 -19.75 -1.76 -11.16
N PHE A 72 -19.26 -2.73 -11.92
CA PHE A 72 -17.83 -2.99 -12.04
C PHE A 72 -17.09 -1.83 -12.72
N ALA A 73 -17.67 -1.25 -13.78
CA ALA A 73 -17.11 -0.07 -14.44
C ALA A 73 -17.05 1.13 -13.48
N GLY A 74 -18.11 1.39 -12.71
CA GLY A 74 -18.15 2.43 -11.68
C GLY A 74 -17.10 2.19 -10.58
N THR A 75 -16.98 0.96 -10.10
CA THR A 75 -15.98 0.58 -9.09
C THR A 75 -14.55 0.81 -9.60
N LEU A 76 -14.24 0.36 -10.81
CA LEU A 76 -12.94 0.60 -11.44
C LEU A 76 -12.65 2.09 -11.60
N PHE A 77 -13.65 2.87 -12.03
CA PHE A 77 -13.53 4.31 -12.17
C PHE A 77 -13.23 4.97 -10.83
N THR A 78 -13.97 4.65 -9.77
CA THR A 78 -13.73 5.18 -8.42
C THR A 78 -12.34 4.84 -7.91
N ILE A 79 -11.87 3.60 -8.10
CA ILE A 79 -10.52 3.18 -7.70
C ILE A 79 -9.47 3.98 -8.47
N LEU A 80 -9.60 4.07 -9.79
CA LEU A 80 -8.68 4.79 -10.65
C LEU A 80 -8.60 6.28 -10.27
N THR A 81 -9.76 6.94 -10.10
CA THR A 81 -9.82 8.34 -9.67
C THR A 81 -9.17 8.52 -8.30
N THR A 82 -9.47 7.64 -7.35
CA THR A 82 -8.90 7.69 -6.01
C THR A 82 -7.37 7.57 -6.06
N ASP A 83 -6.83 6.68 -6.90
CA ASP A 83 -5.39 6.49 -7.02
C ASP A 83 -4.70 7.65 -7.74
N ILE A 84 -5.32 8.27 -8.75
CA ILE A 84 -4.83 9.51 -9.38
C ILE A 84 -4.76 10.65 -8.35
N ILE A 85 -5.78 10.79 -7.50
CA ILE A 85 -5.81 11.77 -6.42
C ILE A 85 -4.66 11.51 -5.44
N LYS A 86 -4.46 10.27 -4.99
CA LYS A 86 -3.33 9.90 -4.10
C LYS A 86 -1.98 10.27 -4.70
N VAL A 87 -1.75 9.98 -5.98
CA VAL A 87 -0.49 10.32 -6.66
C VAL A 87 -0.29 11.83 -6.76
N SER A 88 -1.35 12.57 -7.04
CA SER A 88 -1.32 14.03 -7.13
C SER A 88 -0.96 14.67 -5.78
N ILE A 89 -1.58 14.18 -4.70
CA ILE A 89 -1.23 14.57 -3.32
C ILE A 89 0.22 14.22 -3.01
N ALA A 90 0.67 13.01 -3.37
CA ALA A 90 2.05 12.58 -3.14
C ALA A 90 3.08 13.47 -3.85
N LYS A 91 2.78 13.97 -5.06
CA LYS A 91 3.66 14.91 -5.78
C LYS A 91 3.79 16.24 -5.04
N ILE A 92 2.67 16.82 -4.59
CA ILE A 92 2.66 18.06 -3.82
C ILE A 92 3.44 17.87 -2.50
N LEU A 93 3.21 16.74 -1.85
CA LEU A 93 3.86 16.40 -0.59
C LEU A 93 5.36 16.19 -0.79
N LYS A 94 5.80 15.52 -1.86
CA LYS A 94 7.22 15.31 -2.19
C LYS A 94 7.98 16.63 -2.35
N GLY A 95 7.37 17.66 -2.97
CA GLY A 95 7.99 18.98 -3.12
C GLY A 95 8.12 19.77 -1.80
N ARG A 96 7.36 19.42 -0.77
CA ARG A 96 7.36 20.08 0.55
C ARG A 96 8.13 19.31 1.62
N ILE A 97 8.38 18.02 1.42
CA ILE A 97 9.01 17.14 2.41
C ILE A 97 10.54 17.31 2.39
N LYS A 98 11.09 17.77 3.51
CA LYS A 98 12.53 17.78 3.79
C LYS A 98 13.03 16.36 4.13
N PRO A 99 14.30 16.02 3.86
CA PRO A 99 14.89 14.71 4.20
C PRO A 99 14.76 14.37 5.69
N LEU A 100 14.81 15.37 6.57
CA LEU A 100 14.60 15.19 8.02
C LEU A 100 13.20 14.64 8.35
N ILE A 101 12.17 15.05 7.61
CA ILE A 101 10.79 14.59 7.80
C ILE A 101 10.66 13.13 7.35
N ILE A 102 11.27 12.75 6.22
CA ILE A 102 11.32 11.35 5.76
C ILE A 102 11.99 10.45 6.80
N ARG A 103 13.06 10.95 7.44
CA ARG A 103 13.75 10.18 8.48
C ARG A 103 12.83 9.92 9.67
N ARG A 104 12.10 10.95 10.13
CA ARG A 104 11.12 10.77 11.21
C ARG A 104 9.97 9.85 10.81
N LEU A 105 9.48 9.93 9.58
CA LEU A 105 8.47 9.01 9.06
C LEU A 105 8.95 7.56 9.07
N ASN A 106 10.16 7.29 8.58
CA ASN A 106 10.76 5.94 8.63
C ASN A 106 10.89 5.42 10.07
N GLN A 107 11.22 6.30 11.02
CA GLN A 107 11.28 5.95 12.44
C GLN A 107 9.90 5.61 13.01
N VAL A 108 8.89 6.45 12.76
CA VAL A 108 7.52 6.22 13.23
C VAL A 108 6.96 4.93 12.63
N VAL A 109 7.11 4.73 11.32
CA VAL A 109 6.68 3.49 10.64
C VAL A 109 7.41 2.28 11.21
N GLY A 110 8.71 2.37 11.45
CA GLY A 110 9.50 1.30 12.04
C GLY A 110 9.01 0.90 13.44
N ILE A 111 8.78 1.88 14.31
CA ILE A 111 8.24 1.66 15.66
C ILE A 111 6.85 1.03 15.60
N LEU A 112 5.97 1.54 14.75
CA LEU A 112 4.62 0.98 14.57
C LEU A 112 4.68 -0.47 14.09
N LEU A 113 5.51 -0.79 13.09
CA LEU A 113 5.63 -2.15 12.56
C LEU A 113 6.19 -3.13 13.60
N ILE A 114 7.14 -2.70 14.44
CA ILE A 114 7.64 -3.53 15.54
C ILE A 114 6.57 -3.70 16.60
N GLY A 115 5.93 -2.61 17.04
CA GLY A 115 4.87 -2.63 18.05
C GLY A 115 3.71 -3.54 17.65
N PHE A 116 3.16 -3.36 16.46
CA PHE A 116 2.11 -4.26 15.94
C PHE A 116 2.58 -5.71 15.83
N GLY A 117 3.84 -5.94 15.43
CA GLY A 117 4.41 -7.28 15.32
C GLY A 117 4.47 -7.99 16.67
N VAL A 118 4.93 -7.28 17.70
CA VAL A 118 5.01 -7.79 19.08
C VAL A 118 3.61 -8.04 19.65
N ILE A 119 2.68 -7.10 19.47
CA ILE A 119 1.29 -7.26 19.93
C ILE A 119 0.64 -8.49 19.30
N MET A 120 0.78 -8.67 17.98
CA MET A 120 0.26 -9.86 17.30
C MET A 120 0.91 -11.14 17.83
N PHE A 121 2.23 -11.15 18.03
CA PHE A 121 2.92 -12.32 18.55
C PHE A 121 2.46 -12.70 19.96
N VAL A 122 2.38 -11.74 20.88
CA VAL A 122 1.88 -11.95 22.25
C VAL A 122 0.43 -12.42 22.24
N ARG A 123 -0.44 -11.77 21.45
CA ARG A 123 -1.85 -12.14 21.35
C ARG A 123 -2.05 -13.57 20.82
N THR A 124 -1.24 -13.98 19.84
CA THR A 124 -1.29 -15.35 19.33
C THR A 124 -0.81 -16.36 20.38
N LEU A 125 0.27 -16.06 21.12
CA LEU A 125 0.77 -16.95 22.18
C LEU A 125 -0.21 -17.10 23.34
N THR A 126 -0.80 -16.00 23.83
CA THR A 126 -1.77 -16.07 24.92
C THR A 126 -3.04 -16.79 24.50
N ASN A 127 -3.51 -16.59 23.26
CA ASN A 127 -4.65 -17.31 22.72
C ASN A 127 -4.37 -18.82 22.56
N PHE A 128 -3.16 -19.19 22.11
CA PHE A 128 -2.75 -20.58 22.00
C PHE A 128 -2.67 -21.27 23.38
N TYR A 129 -2.11 -20.60 24.39
CA TYR A 129 -2.01 -21.12 25.76
C TYR A 129 -3.36 -21.17 26.49
N PHE A 130 -4.35 -20.41 26.05
CA PHE A 130 -5.71 -20.44 26.60
C PHE A 130 -6.60 -21.52 25.95
N LEU A 131 -6.23 -21.99 24.76
CA LEU A 131 -6.94 -23.04 24.00
C LEU A 131 -6.39 -24.46 24.27
N TYR A 132 -5.37 -24.60 25.10
CA TYR A 132 -4.77 -25.85 25.59
C TYR A 132 -4.69 -25.83 27.11
#